data_AF-A0A7I8MSM6-F1
#
_entry.id   AF-A0A7I8MSM6-F1
#
_cell.length_a   1.000
_cell.length_b   1.000
_cell.length_c   1.000
_cell.angle_alpha   90.00
_cell.angle_beta   90.00
_cell.angle_gamma   90.00
#
_symmetry.space_group_name_H-M   'P 1'
#
loop_
_entity.id
_entity.type
_entity.pdbx_description
1 polymer ?
#
loop_
_entity_poly.entity_id
_entity_poly.type
_entity_poly.pdbx_seq_one_letter_code
_entity_poly.pdbx_strand_id
1 'polypeptide(L)' 'MTYNFDPERWYDNERRALDEALEDGRIGKREYQKRLSDLDRRHEKMIDRLDGTYQLPD' A
#
# COMPACT_ATOMS: atom_id res chain seq x y z
N MET A 1 -0.71 24.32 -9.37
CA MET A 1 -0.82 23.26 -8.35
C MET A 1 -0.27 21.99 -8.96
N THR A 2 0.99 21.64 -8.68
CA THR A 2 1.55 20.36 -9.11
C THR A 2 1.05 19.28 -8.16
N TYR A 3 0.24 18.37 -8.68
CA TYR A 3 -0.15 17.17 -7.94
C TYR A 3 1.04 16.22 -7.95
N ASN A 4 1.97 16.42 -7.01
CA ASN A 4 3.06 15.48 -6.78
C ASN A 4 2.46 14.26 -6.09
N PHE A 5 2.02 13.29 -6.88
CA PHE A 5 1.62 12.00 -6.34
C PHE A 5 2.86 11.30 -5.79
N ASP A 6 2.85 11.05 -4.49
CA ASP A 6 3.92 10.41 -3.74
C ASP A 6 3.42 9.04 -3.27
N PRO A 7 3.87 7.94 -3.90
CA PRO A 7 3.44 6.58 -3.57
C PRO A 7 3.80 6.16 -2.15
N GLU A 8 4.95 6.64 -1.65
CA GLU A 8 5.41 6.33 -0.30
C GLU A 8 4.48 6.99 0.71
N ARG A 9 4.16 8.27 0.50
CA ARG A 9 3.21 8.98 1.36
C ARG A 9 1.80 8.39 1.29
N TRP A 10 1.37 7.89 0.12
CA TRP A 10 0.10 7.18 0.00
C TRP A 10 0.12 5.88 0.81
N TYR A 11 1.18 5.07 0.67
CA TYR A 11 1.34 3.82 1.39
C TYR A 11 1.32 4.01 2.90
N ASP A 12 2.06 4.99 3.42
CA ASP A 12 2.09 5.29 4.85
C ASP A 12 0.72 5.66 5.41
N ASN A 13 -0.07 6.44 4.65
CA ASN A 13 -1.43 6.80 5.06
C ASN A 13 -2.36 5.57 5.10
N GLU A 14 -2.30 4.72 4.08
CA GLU A 14 -3.12 3.50 4.02
C GLU A 14 -2.71 2.49 5.10
N ARG A 15 -1.40 2.36 5.36
CA ARG A 15 -0.84 1.51 6.41
C ARG A 15 -1.36 1.95 7.77
N ARG A 16 -1.28 3.25 8.05
CA ARG A 16 -1.77 3.85 9.30
C ARG A 16 -3.27 3.63 9.49
N ALA A 17 -4.08 3.79 8.45
CA ALA A 17 -5.51 3.53 8.53
C ALA A 17 -5.83 2.04 8.84
N LEU A 18 -5.02 1.11 8.32
CA LEU A 18 -5.13 -0.32 8.65
C LEU A 18 -4.71 -0.61 10.09
N ASP A 19 -3.66 0.04 10.59
CA ASP A 19 -3.19 -0.08 11.96
C ASP A 19 -4.27 0.42 12.93
N GLU A 20 -4.81 1.62 12.69
CA GLU A 20 -5.91 2.19 13.48
C GLU A 20 -7.15 1.27 13.48
N ALA A 21 -7.48 0.67 12.33
CA ALA A 21 -8.59 -0.27 12.25
C ALA A 21 -8.36 -1.58 13.02
N LEU A 22 -7.10 -2.03 13.13
CA LEU A 22 -6.73 -3.18 13.94
C LEU A 22 -6.75 -2.85 15.43
N GLU A 23 -6.22 -1.68 15.82
CA GLU A 23 -6.23 -1.18 17.20
C GLU A 23 -7.66 -0.95 17.72
N ASP A 24 -8.53 -0.37 16.89
CA ASP A 24 -9.96 -0.21 17.18
C ASP A 24 -10.73 -1.54 17.19
N GLY A 25 -10.10 -2.66 16.80
CA GLY A 25 -10.73 -3.97 16.70
C GLY A 25 -11.77 -4.11 15.58
N ARG A 26 -11.85 -3.14 14.66
CA ARG A 26 -12.75 -3.17 13.49
C ARG A 26 -12.38 -4.28 12.51
N ILE A 27 -11.09 -4.64 12.46
CA ILE A 27 -10.57 -5.78 11.71
C ILE A 27 -9.77 -6.68 12.63
N GLY A 28 -9.85 -7.99 12.41
CA GLY A 28 -9.01 -8.96 13.11
C GLY A 28 -7.63 -9.07 12.49
N LYS A 29 -6.66 -9.63 13.23
CA LYS A 29 -5.26 -9.82 12.79
C LYS A 29 -5.14 -10.54 11.43
N ARG A 30 -6.01 -11.51 11.14
CA ARG A 30 -6.02 -12.24 9.86
C ARG A 30 -6.44 -11.34 8.68
N GLU A 31 -7.44 -10.51 8.89
CA GLU A 31 -7.93 -9.57 7.88
C GLU A 31 -6.93 -8.44 7.65
N TYR A 32 -6.31 -7.95 8.72
CA TYR A 32 -5.22 -6.98 8.65
C TYR A 32 -4.05 -7.50 7.79
N GLN A 33 -3.57 -8.73 8.03
CA GLN A 33 -2.48 -9.31 7.25
C GLN A 33 -2.84 -9.45 5.76
N LYS A 34 -4.07 -9.88 5.46
CA LYS A 34 -4.54 -9.95 4.07
C LYS A 34 -4.56 -8.58 3.40
N ARG A 35 -5.10 -7.56 4.07
CA ARG A 35 -5.18 -6.19 3.53
C ARG A 35 -3.80 -5.55 3.40
N LEU A 36 -2.88 -5.86 4.31
CA LEU A 36 -1.49 -5.43 4.22
C LEU A 36 -0.82 -6.01 2.98
N SER A 37 -0.91 -7.33 2.75
CA SER A 37 -0.33 -7.93 1.55
C SER A 37 -0.92 -7.38 0.25
N ASP A 38 -2.22 -7.07 0.23
CA ASP A 38 -2.85 -6.41 -0.91
C ASP A 38 -2.37 -4.96 -1.09
N LEU A 39 -2.12 -4.24 0.01
CA LEU A 39 -1.57 -2.88 0.00
C LEU A 39 -0.14 -2.87 -0.53
N ASP A 40 0.72 -3.78 -0.05
CA ASP A 40 2.11 -3.94 -0.51
C ASP A 40 2.15 -4.18 -2.02
N ARG A 41 1.36 -5.12 -2.53
CA ARG A 41 1.28 -5.42 -3.97
C ARG A 41 0.81 -4.21 -4.80
N ARG A 42 -0.06 -3.36 -4.25
CA ARG A 42 -0.49 -2.13 -4.94
C ARG A 42 0.61 -1.08 -4.94
N HIS A 43 1.34 -0.95 -3.84
CA HIS A 43 2.47 -0.05 -3.74
C HIS A 43 3.57 -0.44 -4.73
N GLU A 44 3.95 -1.71 -4.77
CA GLU A 44 4.91 -2.23 -5.76
C GLU A 44 4.48 -1.89 -7.19
N LYS A 45 3.20 -2.09 -7.54
CA LYS A 45 2.68 -1.71 -8.87
C LYS A 45 2.70 -0.20 -9.14
N MET A 46 2.58 0.64 -8.13
CA MET A 46 2.65 2.10 -8.27
C MET A 46 4.10 2.54 -8.48
N ILE A 47 5.03 1.99 -7.69
CA ILE A 47 6.46 2.22 -7.83
C ILE A 47 6.95 1.76 -9.20
N ASP A 48 6.56 0.56 -9.62
CA ASP A 48 6.91 -0.02 -10.91
C ASP A 48 6.46 0.83 -12.11
N ARG A 49 5.26 1.42 -12.03
CA ARG A 49 4.76 2.37 -13.03
C ARG A 49 5.53 3.68 -13.09
N LEU A 50 6.13 4.09 -11.97
CA LEU A 50 6.89 5.34 -11.87
C LEU A 50 8.36 5.15 -12.25
N ASP A 51 8.93 4.00 -11.94
CA ASP A 51 10.32 3.65 -12.25
C ASP A 51 10.47 3.21 -13.73
N GLY A 52 9.37 2.83 -14.41
CA GLY A 52 9.36 2.52 -15.85
C GLY A 52 10.12 1.23 -16.21
N THR A 53 10.51 0.46 -15.21
CA THR A 53 11.46 -0.66 -15.22
C THR A 53 10.79 -2.02 -15.07
N TYR A 54 9.46 -2.13 -15.23
CA TYR A 54 8.76 -3.42 -15.19
C TYR A 54 9.28 -4.38 -16.27
N GLN A 55 10.31 -5.16 -15.94
CA GLN A 55 10.57 -6.43 -16.59
C GLN A 55 9.79 -7.49 -15.82
N LEU A 56 8.73 -8.01 -16.44
CA LEU A 56 8.12 -9.25 -15.97
C LEU A 56 9.20 -10.33 -15.89
N PRO A 57 9.21 -11.17 -14.84
CA PRO A 57 10.03 -12.38 -14.85
C PRO A 57 9.56 -13.31 -15.98
N ASP A 58 10.52 -13.91 -16.68
CA ASP A 58 10.34 -14.93 -17.73
C ASP A 58 9.58 -16.17 -17.19
#